data_AF-A0A8J6QU05-F1
#
_entry.id   AF-A0A8J6QU05-F1
#
_cell.length_a   1.000
_cell.length_b   1.000
_cell.length_c   1.000
_cell.angle_alpha   90.00
_cell.angle_beta   90.00
_cell.angle_gamma   90.00
#
_symmetry.space_group_name_H-M   'P 1'
#
loop_
_entity.id
_entity.type
_entity.pdbx_description
1 polymer ?
#
loop_
_entity_poly.entity_id
_entity_poly.type
_entity_poly.pdbx_seq_one_letter_code
_entity_poly.pdbx_strand_id
1 'polypeptide(L)'
;MELKLNLSTTSSSLPAWTQEINRISEQLPDLEQNFETQATILGGLLLSIWALEIIDFLIFQGALNRFGIRPRSLRGLSGIILAPFLHGSFKHLAANSMPLVTLGWLVMLQDIHYFFVVSAVTVLVSGLGVWLFGAPRSVHLGASGLIFGYLGFLLLYGYFERSLWTGMISLFVGLFYGGLIWGILPSRRGVSWLGHLFGFVGGILAARLLS
;
A
#
# COMPACT_ATOMS: atom_id res chain seq x y z
N MET A 1 -55.58 0.79 0.92
CA MET A 1 -55.73 -0.05 -0.29
C MET A 1 -54.41 0.05 -1.05
N GLU A 2 -53.41 -0.72 -0.64
CA GLU A 2 -52.12 -0.80 -1.32
C GLU A 2 -52.17 -1.95 -2.33
N LEU A 3 -52.06 -1.61 -3.61
CA LEU A 3 -51.90 -2.56 -4.69
C LEU A 3 -50.49 -3.14 -4.64
N LYS A 4 -50.34 -4.28 -3.94
CA LYS A 4 -49.18 -5.16 -4.12
C LYS A 4 -49.31 -5.86 -5.47
N LEU A 5 -48.71 -5.28 -6.51
CA LEU A 5 -48.53 -5.93 -7.80
C LEU A 5 -47.59 -7.12 -7.62
N ASN A 6 -48.19 -8.31 -7.59
CA ASN A 6 -47.50 -9.59 -7.46
C ASN A 6 -46.93 -10.00 -8.83
N LEU A 7 -45.82 -9.38 -9.25
CA LEU A 7 -45.12 -9.74 -10.47
C LEU A 7 -44.16 -10.89 -10.20
N SER A 8 -44.71 -12.11 -10.20
CA SER A 8 -43.94 -13.36 -10.27
C SER A 8 -43.56 -13.66 -11.73
N THR A 9 -42.86 -12.74 -12.38
CA THR A 9 -42.17 -13.04 -13.65
C THR A 9 -40.90 -13.81 -13.33
N THR A 10 -40.87 -15.09 -13.70
CA THR A 10 -39.67 -15.94 -13.63
C THR A 10 -38.48 -15.25 -14.29
N SER A 11 -37.36 -15.08 -13.57
CA SER A 11 -36.22 -14.23 -13.94
C SER A 11 -35.61 -14.50 -15.32
N SER A 12 -35.86 -15.66 -15.93
CA SER A 12 -35.33 -16.07 -17.23
C SER A 12 -36.00 -15.41 -18.45
N SER A 13 -37.09 -14.65 -18.29
CA SER A 13 -37.81 -14.01 -19.41
C SER A 13 -37.48 -12.53 -19.62
N LEU A 14 -36.62 -11.94 -18.78
CA LEU A 14 -36.24 -10.53 -18.89
C LEU A 14 -35.17 -10.31 -19.97
N PRO A 15 -35.15 -9.15 -20.65
CA PRO A 15 -34.06 -8.78 -21.57
C PRO A 15 -32.69 -8.82 -20.88
N ALA A 16 -31.63 -9.13 -21.64
CA ALA A 16 -30.26 -9.25 -21.11
C ALA A 16 -29.78 -8.00 -20.34
N TRP A 17 -30.15 -6.80 -20.81
CA TRP A 17 -29.81 -5.55 -20.11
C TRP A 17 -30.48 -5.44 -18.74
N THR A 18 -31.69 -5.98 -18.56
CA THR A 18 -32.41 -5.98 -17.28
C THR A 18 -31.78 -6.97 -16.30
N GLN A 19 -31.35 -8.13 -16.80
CA GLN A 19 -30.62 -9.12 -15.98
C GLN A 19 -29.30 -8.53 -15.48
N GLU A 20 -28.59 -7.77 -16.32
CA GLU A 20 -27.35 -7.10 -15.93
C GLU A 20 -27.57 -6.00 -14.89
N ILE A 21 -28.61 -5.16 -15.04
CA ILE A 21 -28.96 -4.15 -14.02
C ILE A 21 -29.28 -4.81 -12.67
N ASN A 22 -30.04 -5.90 -12.67
CA ASN A 22 -30.36 -6.62 -11.45
C ASN A 22 -29.10 -7.20 -10.80
N ARG A 23 -28.20 -7.78 -11.60
CA ARG A 23 -26.90 -8.30 -11.12
C ARG A 23 -26.04 -7.21 -10.49
N ILE A 24 -25.93 -6.05 -11.14
CA ILE A 24 -25.21 -4.91 -10.59
C ILE A 24 -25.87 -4.46 -9.28
N SER A 25 -27.20 -4.31 -9.27
CA SER A 25 -27.95 -3.89 -8.08
C SER A 25 -27.78 -4.83 -6.89
N GLU A 26 -27.67 -6.13 -7.12
CA GLU A 26 -27.38 -7.13 -6.08
C GLU A 26 -25.96 -7.01 -5.54
N GLN A 27 -24.99 -6.58 -6.36
CA GLN A 27 -23.59 -6.39 -5.97
C GLN A 27 -23.28 -5.01 -5.36
N LEU A 28 -24.13 -4.01 -5.59
CA LEU A 28 -23.89 -2.63 -5.13
C LEU A 28 -23.55 -2.53 -3.63
N PRO A 29 -24.27 -3.20 -2.70
CA PRO A 29 -23.95 -3.11 -1.28
C PRO A 29 -22.54 -3.63 -0.94
N ASP A 30 -22.11 -4.72 -1.57
CA ASP A 30 -20.78 -5.30 -1.36
C ASP A 30 -19.68 -4.38 -1.92
N LEU A 31 -19.93 -3.73 -3.06
CA LEU A 31 -19.02 -2.74 -3.64
C LEU A 31 -18.86 -1.52 -2.73
N GLU A 32 -19.97 -1.00 -2.20
CA GLU A 32 -19.98 0.11 -1.24
C GLU A 32 -19.23 -0.25 0.04
N GLN A 33 -19.51 -1.43 0.62
CA GLN A 33 -18.82 -1.90 1.83
C GLN A 33 -17.31 -2.07 1.62
N ASN A 34 -16.90 -2.63 0.48
CA ASN A 34 -15.49 -2.76 0.14
C ASN A 34 -14.80 -1.40 0.00
N PHE A 35 -15.46 -0.44 -0.65
CA PHE A 35 -14.96 0.93 -0.79
C PHE A 35 -14.80 1.61 0.58
N GLU A 36 -15.81 1.52 1.45
CA GLU A 36 -15.76 2.07 2.81
C GLU A 36 -14.63 1.45 3.63
N THR A 37 -14.43 0.13 3.51
CA THR A 37 -13.37 -0.59 4.19
C THR A 37 -11.99 -0.13 3.70
N GLN A 38 -11.79 -0.03 2.39
CA GLN A 38 -10.55 0.46 1.78
C GLN A 38 -10.24 1.90 2.20
N ALA A 39 -11.26 2.78 2.16
CA ALA A 39 -11.14 4.16 2.59
C ALA A 39 -10.81 4.26 4.09
N THR A 40 -11.42 3.43 4.93
CA THR A 40 -11.17 3.40 6.37
C THR A 40 -9.75 2.93 6.68
N ILE A 41 -9.27 1.88 6.00
CA ILE A 41 -7.91 1.35 6.20
C ILE A 41 -6.86 2.39 5.79
N LEU A 42 -6.95 2.93 4.57
CA LEU A 42 -5.95 3.89 4.07
C LEU A 42 -6.08 5.25 4.73
N GLY A 43 -7.29 5.73 4.95
CA GLY A 43 -7.57 6.96 5.68
C GLY A 43 -7.07 6.88 7.12
N GLY A 44 -7.36 5.78 7.81
CA GLY A 44 -6.86 5.52 9.16
C GLY A 44 -5.32 5.48 9.22
N LEU A 45 -4.67 4.76 8.30
CA LEU A 45 -3.22 4.73 8.20
C LEU A 45 -2.63 6.14 7.95
N LEU A 46 -3.16 6.86 6.95
CA LEU A 46 -2.69 8.18 6.57
C LEU A 46 -2.86 9.18 7.72
N LEU A 47 -4.05 9.21 8.34
CA LEU A 47 -4.32 10.07 9.49
C LEU A 47 -3.40 9.75 10.67
N SER A 48 -3.13 8.47 10.91
CA SER A 48 -2.23 8.04 11.99
C SER A 48 -0.80 8.55 11.77
N ILE A 49 -0.26 8.41 10.55
CA ILE A 49 1.12 8.88 10.28
C ILE A 49 1.23 10.41 10.27
N TRP A 50 0.20 11.13 9.83
CA TRP A 50 0.14 12.59 9.94
C TRP A 50 0.02 13.06 11.39
N ALA A 51 -0.85 12.44 12.18
CA ALA A 51 -0.98 12.74 13.60
C ALA A 51 0.34 12.49 14.35
N LEU A 52 1.01 11.37 14.07
CA LEU A 52 2.32 11.06 14.66
C LEU A 52 3.38 12.11 14.31
N GLU A 53 3.49 12.54 13.04
CA GLU A 53 4.44 13.58 12.62
C GLU A 53 4.13 14.94 13.30
N ILE A 54 2.86 15.32 13.38
CA ILE A 54 2.43 16.56 14.04
C ILE A 54 2.79 16.51 15.54
N ILE A 55 2.50 15.39 16.20
CA ILE A 55 2.83 15.18 17.62
C ILE A 55 4.35 15.19 17.82
N ASP A 56 5.12 14.50 16.97
CA ASP A 56 6.59 14.49 17.08
C ASP A 56 7.15 15.90 16.92
N PHE A 57 6.63 16.67 15.96
CA PHE A 57 7.08 18.04 15.72
C PHE A 57 6.73 18.99 16.87
N LEU A 58 5.46 18.99 17.34
CA LEU A 58 4.98 19.97 18.32
C LEU A 58 5.36 19.63 19.76
N ILE A 59 5.38 18.34 20.13
CA ILE A 59 5.56 17.90 21.52
C ILE A 59 6.97 17.37 21.75
N PHE A 60 7.47 16.54 20.85
CA PHE A 60 8.73 15.82 21.04
C PHE A 60 9.92 16.44 20.31
N GLN A 61 9.71 17.52 19.54
CA GLN A 61 10.74 18.22 18.78
C GLN A 61 11.56 17.29 17.87
N GLY A 62 10.90 16.32 17.23
CA GLY A 62 11.52 15.35 16.33
C GLY A 62 12.20 14.17 17.04
N ALA A 63 12.05 14.05 18.36
CA ALA A 63 12.76 13.04 19.13
C ALA A 63 12.24 11.61 18.89
N LEU A 64 11.04 11.41 18.33
CA LEU A 64 10.52 10.07 17.98
C LEU A 64 11.24 9.47 16.77
N ASN A 65 11.83 10.30 15.89
CA ASN A 65 12.65 9.83 14.76
C ASN A 65 13.76 8.87 15.17
N ARG A 66 14.24 8.96 16.42
CA ARG A 66 15.25 8.05 16.99
C ARG A 66 14.85 6.57 16.98
N PHE A 67 13.54 6.28 16.87
CA PHE A 67 12.97 4.92 16.81
C PHE A 67 12.91 4.33 15.40
N GLY A 68 13.40 5.04 14.38
CA GLY A 68 13.61 4.46 13.05
C GLY A 68 14.66 3.35 13.04
N ILE A 69 14.83 2.72 11.87
CA ILE A 69 15.78 1.62 11.70
C ILE A 69 17.20 2.14 11.85
N ARG A 70 17.94 1.57 12.79
CA ARG A 70 19.37 1.83 13.01
C ARG A 70 20.18 0.61 12.56
N PRO A 71 20.97 0.73 11.47
CA PRO A 71 21.66 -0.42 10.91
C PRO A 71 22.54 -1.14 11.92
N ARG A 72 22.47 -2.48 11.91
CA ARG A 72 23.29 -3.41 12.72
C ARG A 72 23.28 -3.12 14.22
N SER A 73 22.15 -2.69 14.76
CA SER A 73 21.97 -2.46 16.20
C SER A 73 20.73 -3.14 16.75
N LEU A 74 20.80 -3.73 17.95
CA LEU A 74 19.65 -4.40 18.58
C LEU A 74 18.47 -3.44 18.77
N ARG A 75 18.73 -2.21 19.21
CA ARG A 75 17.70 -1.16 19.34
C ARG A 75 17.08 -0.75 18.01
N GLY A 76 17.79 -0.95 16.90
CA GLY A 76 17.29 -0.64 15.56
C GLY A 76 16.28 -1.65 15.01
N LEU A 77 16.17 -2.84 15.60
CA LEU A 77 15.24 -3.88 15.15
C LEU A 77 13.77 -3.48 15.37
N SER A 78 13.43 -2.81 16.47
CA SER A 78 12.08 -2.28 16.67
C SER A 78 11.70 -1.27 15.58
N GLY A 79 12.70 -0.59 15.03
CA GLY A 79 12.53 0.34 13.91
C GLY A 79 12.00 -0.33 12.65
N ILE A 80 12.16 -1.65 12.47
CA ILE A 80 11.61 -2.36 11.30
C ILE A 80 10.11 -2.14 11.20
N ILE A 81 9.40 -2.29 12.32
CA ILE A 81 7.95 -2.14 12.37
C ILE A 81 7.54 -0.67 12.47
N LEU A 82 8.31 0.15 13.19
CA LEU A 82 7.95 1.55 13.49
C LEU A 82 8.30 2.53 12.36
N ALA A 83 9.35 2.27 11.59
CA ALA A 83 9.86 3.20 10.57
C ALA A 83 8.82 3.66 9.54
N PRO A 84 7.90 2.82 9.03
CA PRO A 84 6.86 3.27 8.09
C PRO A 84 5.97 4.40 8.63
N PHE A 85 5.84 4.51 9.96
CA PHE A 85 4.98 5.50 10.61
C PHE A 85 5.71 6.81 10.96
N LEU A 86 7.05 6.80 10.98
CA LEU A 86 7.87 7.94 11.39
C LEU A 86 8.36 8.72 10.18
N HIS A 87 8.34 10.06 10.22
CA HIS A 87 8.82 10.91 9.13
C HIS A 87 9.79 11.98 9.66
N GLY A 88 10.78 12.35 8.84
CA GLY A 88 11.79 13.33 9.22
C GLY A 88 11.40 14.77 8.91
N SER A 89 10.25 14.97 8.26
CA SER A 89 9.69 16.27 7.89
C SER A 89 8.31 16.09 7.25
N PHE A 90 7.47 17.13 7.37
CA PHE A 90 6.21 17.23 6.63
C PHE A 90 6.36 17.11 5.12
N LYS A 91 7.45 17.61 4.53
CA LYS A 91 7.70 17.48 3.08
C LYS A 91 7.93 16.02 2.69
N HIS A 92 8.66 15.26 3.51
CA HIS A 92 8.88 13.83 3.27
C HIS A 92 7.56 13.06 3.38
N LEU A 93 6.78 13.33 4.43
CA LEU A 93 5.47 12.72 4.62
C LEU A 93 4.49 13.04 3.48
N ALA A 94 4.37 14.32 3.10
CA ALA A 94 3.50 14.75 2.01
C ALA A 94 3.86 14.07 0.67
N ALA A 95 5.16 13.89 0.38
CA ALA A 95 5.62 13.18 -0.81
C ALA A 95 5.29 11.68 -0.78
N ASN A 96 5.06 11.09 0.40
CA ASN A 96 4.70 9.69 0.58
C ASN A 96 3.17 9.47 0.56
N SER A 97 2.36 10.47 0.95
CA SER A 97 0.90 10.35 1.06
C SER A 97 0.23 9.84 -0.22
N MET A 98 0.46 10.51 -1.36
CA MET A 98 -0.26 10.19 -2.60
C MET A 98 0.09 8.79 -3.15
N PRO A 99 1.38 8.41 -3.26
CA PRO A 99 1.72 7.04 -3.69
C PRO A 99 1.28 5.97 -2.68
N LEU A 100 1.34 6.26 -1.36
CA LEU A 100 0.89 5.31 -0.34
C LEU A 100 -0.60 4.99 -0.49
N VAL A 101 -1.45 6.02 -0.61
CA VAL A 101 -2.89 5.86 -0.80
C VAL A 101 -3.17 5.18 -2.13
N THR A 102 -2.61 5.69 -3.23
CA THR A 102 -2.96 5.19 -4.57
C THR A 102 -2.51 3.76 -4.76
N LEU A 103 -1.23 3.45 -4.49
CA LEU A 103 -0.73 2.09 -4.68
C LEU A 103 -1.33 1.12 -3.66
N GLY A 104 -1.50 1.54 -2.40
CA GLY A 104 -2.17 0.73 -1.39
C GLY A 104 -3.62 0.38 -1.78
N TRP A 105 -4.35 1.34 -2.36
CA TRP A 105 -5.68 1.11 -2.89
C TRP A 105 -5.66 0.09 -4.03
N LEU A 106 -4.74 0.25 -4.99
CA LEU A 106 -4.61 -0.69 -6.11
C LEU A 106 -4.26 -2.12 -5.65
N VAL A 107 -3.52 -2.28 -4.55
CA VAL A 107 -3.33 -3.61 -3.94
C VAL A 107 -4.67 -4.15 -3.42
N MET A 108 -5.46 -3.34 -2.73
CA MET A 108 -6.78 -3.76 -2.23
C MET A 108 -7.83 -3.98 -3.32
N LEU A 109 -7.66 -3.41 -4.51
CA LEU A 109 -8.50 -3.76 -5.68
C LEU A 109 -8.27 -5.19 -6.16
N GLN A 110 -7.13 -5.80 -5.81
CA GLN A 110 -6.92 -7.24 -6.03
C GLN A 110 -7.63 -8.02 -4.93
N ASP A 111 -7.27 -7.73 -3.67
CA ASP A 111 -7.91 -8.27 -2.47
C ASP A 111 -7.49 -7.43 -1.25
N ILE A 112 -8.42 -7.15 -0.33
CA ILE A 112 -8.13 -6.41 0.92
C ILE A 112 -7.09 -7.16 1.77
N HIS A 113 -7.13 -8.49 1.83
CA HIS A 113 -6.15 -9.32 2.52
C HIS A 113 -4.73 -9.13 1.97
N TYR A 114 -4.59 -8.90 0.66
CA TYR A 114 -3.28 -8.70 0.04
C TYR A 114 -2.59 -7.45 0.56
N PHE A 115 -3.33 -6.39 0.89
CA PHE A 115 -2.74 -5.19 1.48
C PHE A 115 -1.98 -5.52 2.77
N PHE A 116 -2.55 -6.34 3.65
CA PHE A 116 -1.91 -6.72 4.90
C PHE A 116 -0.70 -7.64 4.68
N VAL A 117 -0.81 -8.64 3.82
CA VAL A 117 0.30 -9.57 3.52
C VAL A 117 1.46 -8.84 2.84
N VAL A 118 1.18 -8.07 1.78
CA VAL A 118 2.19 -7.29 1.05
C VAL A 118 2.84 -6.29 2.00
N SER A 119 2.07 -5.64 2.86
CA SER A 119 2.63 -4.74 3.89
C SER A 119 3.57 -5.46 4.84
N ALA A 120 3.14 -6.57 5.42
CA ALA A 120 3.94 -7.31 6.39
C ALA A 120 5.25 -7.82 5.77
N VAL A 121 5.18 -8.45 4.60
CA VAL A 121 6.37 -8.93 3.88
C VAL A 121 7.29 -7.77 3.53
N THR A 122 6.75 -6.67 3.01
CA THR A 122 7.56 -5.50 2.62
C THR A 122 8.23 -4.85 3.82
N VAL A 123 7.50 -4.65 4.93
CA VAL A 123 8.05 -4.08 6.17
C VAL A 123 9.21 -4.91 6.68
N LEU A 124 9.06 -6.24 6.71
CA LEU A 124 10.11 -7.15 7.16
C LEU A 124 11.32 -7.14 6.21
N VAL A 125 11.09 -7.34 4.91
CA VAL A 125 12.19 -7.43 3.92
C VAL A 125 12.92 -6.09 3.78
N SER A 126 12.18 -4.99 3.63
CA SER A 126 12.76 -3.64 3.58
C SER A 126 13.52 -3.32 4.85
N GLY A 127 12.89 -3.56 6.01
CA GLY A 127 13.48 -3.22 7.30
C GLY A 127 14.72 -4.04 7.63
N LEU A 128 14.70 -5.35 7.39
CA LEU A 128 15.86 -6.22 7.56
C LEU A 128 16.98 -5.87 6.57
N GLY A 129 16.64 -5.58 5.31
CA GLY A 129 17.60 -5.15 4.30
C GLY A 129 18.31 -3.85 4.70
N VAL A 130 17.56 -2.84 5.14
CA VAL A 130 18.13 -1.59 5.67
C VAL A 130 18.92 -1.84 6.95
N TRP A 131 18.44 -2.70 7.85
CA TRP A 131 19.15 -3.01 9.09
C TRP A 131 20.51 -3.68 8.82
N LEU A 132 20.59 -4.60 7.86
CA LEU A 132 21.83 -5.30 7.49
C LEU A 132 22.80 -4.40 6.72
N PHE A 133 22.32 -3.75 5.66
CA PHE A 133 23.17 -3.10 4.65
C PHE A 133 23.21 -1.58 4.76
N GLY A 134 22.37 -0.99 5.61
CA GLY A 134 22.32 0.45 5.81
C GLY A 134 23.64 1.05 6.30
N ALA A 135 23.83 2.33 5.98
CA ALA A 135 25.02 3.06 6.38
C ALA A 135 25.19 3.05 7.91
N PRO A 136 26.40 2.88 8.47
CA PRO A 136 26.58 3.01 9.91
C PRO A 136 26.21 4.42 10.37
N ARG A 137 25.71 4.55 11.61
CA ARG A 137 25.35 5.85 12.24
C ARG A 137 24.27 6.65 11.49
N SER A 138 23.43 5.98 10.71
CA SER A 138 22.20 6.55 10.16
C SER A 138 20.96 6.05 10.89
N VAL A 139 19.85 6.77 10.67
CA VAL A 139 18.51 6.35 11.05
C VAL A 139 17.64 6.42 9.80
N HIS A 140 16.92 5.35 9.51
CA HIS A 140 16.05 5.24 8.34
C HIS A 140 14.59 5.16 8.78
N LEU A 141 13.75 5.98 8.16
CA LEU A 141 12.33 6.13 8.49
C LEU A 141 11.55 6.59 7.25
N GLY A 142 10.23 6.48 7.32
CA GLY A 142 9.29 6.84 6.26
C GLY A 142 8.59 5.64 5.65
N ALA A 143 7.39 5.89 5.14
CA ALA A 143 6.55 4.87 4.47
C ALA A 143 7.09 4.43 3.10
N SER A 144 8.11 5.09 2.56
CA SER A 144 8.63 4.83 1.21
C SER A 144 9.07 3.39 0.97
N GLY A 145 9.63 2.68 1.95
CA GLY A 145 9.90 1.24 1.81
C GLY A 145 8.64 0.44 1.49
N LEU A 146 7.52 0.76 2.14
CA LEU A 146 6.21 0.17 1.91
C LEU A 146 5.66 0.51 0.53
N ILE A 147 5.77 1.78 0.12
CA ILE A 147 5.36 2.26 -1.22
C ILE A 147 6.09 1.49 -2.32
N PHE A 148 7.40 1.27 -2.17
CA PHE A 148 8.18 0.50 -3.14
C PHE A 148 7.80 -0.98 -3.14
N GLY A 149 7.38 -1.55 -2.01
CA GLY A 149 6.81 -2.90 -2.01
C GLY A 149 5.48 -3.00 -2.72
N TYR A 150 4.58 -2.02 -2.57
CA TYR A 150 3.36 -1.97 -3.38
C TYR A 150 3.68 -1.83 -4.87
N LEU A 151 4.67 -1.01 -5.23
CA LEU A 151 5.14 -0.90 -6.60
C LEU A 151 5.66 -2.24 -7.14
N GLY A 152 6.53 -2.92 -6.38
CA GLY A 152 7.08 -4.23 -6.76
C GLY A 152 6.01 -5.32 -6.88
N PHE A 153 5.06 -5.34 -5.94
CA PHE A 153 3.92 -6.24 -6.00
C PHE A 153 3.09 -5.99 -7.25
N LEU A 154 2.62 -4.76 -7.44
CA LEU A 154 1.69 -4.42 -8.53
C LEU A 154 2.29 -4.59 -9.93
N LEU A 155 3.60 -4.38 -10.10
CA LEU A 155 4.26 -4.58 -11.39
C LEU A 155 4.45 -6.05 -11.75
N LEU A 156 4.63 -6.94 -10.76
CA LEU A 156 4.96 -8.35 -11.00
C LEU A 156 3.79 -9.31 -10.72
N TYR A 157 2.79 -8.90 -9.95
CA TYR A 157 1.63 -9.75 -9.65
C TYR A 157 0.86 -10.11 -10.93
N GLY A 158 0.65 -9.16 -11.85
CA GLY A 158 -0.01 -9.46 -13.12
C GLY A 158 0.75 -10.45 -14.02
N TYR A 159 2.08 -10.50 -13.90
CA TYR A 159 2.89 -11.51 -14.59
C TYR A 159 2.70 -12.91 -13.98
N PHE A 160 2.59 -13.02 -12.66
CA PHE A 160 2.44 -14.31 -11.98
C PHE A 160 0.99 -14.85 -12.02
N GLU A 161 0.00 -14.00 -11.74
CA GLU A 161 -1.43 -14.35 -11.71
C GLU A 161 -2.00 -14.65 -13.11
N ARG A 162 -1.41 -14.07 -14.17
CA ARG A 162 -1.82 -14.28 -15.58
C ARG A 162 -3.28 -13.91 -15.89
N SER A 163 -3.86 -12.98 -15.13
CA SER A 163 -5.19 -12.43 -15.37
C SER A 163 -5.12 -11.10 -16.14
N LEU A 164 -6.01 -10.90 -17.11
CA LEU A 164 -6.10 -9.65 -17.88
C LEU A 164 -6.28 -8.42 -16.97
N TRP A 165 -7.11 -8.54 -15.93
CA TRP A 165 -7.36 -7.46 -14.97
C TRP A 165 -6.08 -7.05 -14.24
N THR A 166 -5.34 -8.03 -13.71
CA THR A 166 -4.07 -7.78 -13.01
C THR A 166 -2.98 -7.23 -13.95
N GLY A 167 -2.97 -7.66 -15.21
CA GLY A 167 -2.09 -7.12 -16.25
C GLY A 167 -2.40 -5.66 -16.58
N MET A 168 -3.69 -5.28 -16.66
CA MET A 168 -4.11 -3.89 -16.87
C MET A 168 -3.69 -2.99 -15.70
N ILE A 169 -3.86 -3.46 -14.46
CA ILE A 169 -3.38 -2.73 -13.27
C ILE A 169 -1.84 -2.59 -13.31
N SER A 170 -1.11 -3.65 -13.67
CA SER A 170 0.35 -3.61 -13.80
C SER A 170 0.80 -2.58 -14.84
N LEU A 171 0.12 -2.53 -16.00
CA LEU A 171 0.38 -1.55 -17.05
C LEU A 171 0.10 -0.12 -16.57
N PHE A 172 -1.05 0.11 -15.93
CA PHE A 172 -1.39 1.42 -15.36
C PHE A 172 -0.31 1.88 -14.37
N VAL A 173 0.08 1.02 -13.44
CA VAL A 173 1.12 1.31 -12.45
C VAL A 173 2.46 1.59 -13.13
N GLY A 174 2.84 0.81 -14.15
CA GLY A 174 4.05 1.05 -14.94
C GLY A 174 4.07 2.42 -15.61
N LEU A 175 2.95 2.87 -16.17
CA LEU A 175 2.84 4.16 -16.85
C LEU A 175 2.88 5.35 -15.88
N PHE A 176 2.11 5.30 -14.79
CA PHE A 176 1.94 6.45 -13.89
C PHE A 176 2.93 6.48 -12.73
N TYR A 177 3.40 5.31 -12.28
CA TYR A 177 4.27 5.16 -11.11
C TYR A 177 5.61 4.49 -11.43
N GLY A 178 5.84 4.00 -12.65
CA GLY A 178 7.11 3.35 -13.04
C GLY A 178 8.34 4.23 -12.82
N GLY A 179 8.20 5.57 -12.90
CA GLY A 179 9.28 6.51 -12.60
C GLY A 179 9.82 6.42 -11.15
N LEU A 180 9.03 5.89 -10.20
CA LEU A 180 9.51 5.64 -8.85
C LEU A 180 10.67 4.65 -8.81
N ILE A 181 10.80 3.73 -9.78
CA ILE A 181 11.85 2.71 -9.81
C ILE A 181 13.25 3.31 -9.70
N TRP A 182 13.47 4.52 -10.22
CA TRP A 182 14.75 5.23 -10.13
C TRP A 182 15.16 5.58 -8.70
N GLY A 183 14.21 5.60 -7.76
CA GLY A 183 14.46 5.81 -6.35
C GLY A 183 15.17 4.64 -5.66
N ILE A 184 15.28 3.46 -6.29
CA ILE A 184 16.13 2.37 -5.76
C ILE A 184 17.63 2.65 -5.93
N LEU A 185 18.00 3.65 -6.72
CA LEU A 185 19.39 4.02 -6.93
C LEU A 185 19.86 5.04 -5.89
N PRO A 186 21.15 5.03 -5.49
CA PRO A 186 21.73 5.97 -4.53
C PRO A 186 21.95 7.38 -5.13
N SER A 187 20.91 7.98 -5.69
CA SER A 187 20.98 9.24 -6.47
C SER A 187 20.79 10.51 -5.63
N ARG A 188 20.18 10.40 -4.44
CA ARG A 188 19.85 11.55 -3.58
C ARG A 188 20.33 11.33 -2.15
N ARG A 189 21.06 12.30 -1.61
CA ARG A 189 21.46 12.30 -0.19
C ARG A 189 20.23 12.41 0.71
N GLY A 190 20.25 11.71 1.84
CA GLY A 190 19.14 11.70 2.82
C GLY A 190 17.97 10.78 2.46
N VAL A 191 17.99 10.12 1.29
CA VAL A 191 16.97 9.15 0.89
C VAL A 191 17.43 7.73 1.19
N SER A 192 16.55 6.93 1.78
CA SER A 192 16.80 5.51 2.10
C SER A 192 16.64 4.61 0.87
N TRP A 193 17.54 4.73 -0.11
CA TRP A 193 17.47 3.94 -1.34
C TRP A 193 17.50 2.41 -1.09
N LEU A 194 18.20 1.96 -0.05
CA LEU A 194 18.18 0.54 0.37
C LEU A 194 16.79 0.13 0.85
N GLY A 195 16.08 1.03 1.53
CA GLY A 195 14.68 0.80 1.93
C GLY A 195 13.79 0.65 0.71
N HIS A 196 14.00 1.48 -0.31
CA HIS A 196 13.29 1.36 -1.59
C HIS A 196 13.60 0.05 -2.31
N LEU A 197 14.88 -0.30 -2.45
CA LEU A 197 15.32 -1.53 -3.12
C LEU A 197 14.76 -2.77 -2.43
N PHE A 198 14.98 -2.92 -1.12
CA PHE A 198 14.50 -4.08 -0.38
C PHE A 198 12.97 -4.05 -0.19
N GLY A 199 12.36 -2.87 -0.20
CA GLY A 199 10.91 -2.74 -0.28
C GLY A 199 10.37 -3.33 -1.57
N PHE A 200 10.91 -2.92 -2.71
CA PHE A 200 10.57 -3.44 -4.03
C PHE A 200 10.75 -4.97 -4.11
N VAL A 201 11.87 -5.49 -3.60
CA VAL A 201 12.09 -6.94 -3.50
C VAL A 201 11.03 -7.61 -2.62
N GLY A 202 10.69 -7.03 -1.47
CA GLY A 202 9.61 -7.53 -0.61
C GLY A 202 8.27 -7.61 -1.33
N GLY A 203 7.96 -6.60 -2.15
CA GLY A 203 6.79 -6.59 -3.03
C GLY A 203 6.76 -7.74 -4.03
N ILE A 204 7.89 -7.99 -4.71
CA ILE A 204 8.02 -9.12 -5.66
C ILE A 204 7.84 -10.46 -4.94
N LEU A 205 8.44 -10.61 -3.75
CA LEU A 205 8.29 -11.83 -2.95
C LEU A 205 6.84 -12.05 -2.54
N ALA A 206 6.13 -10.99 -2.12
CA ALA A 206 4.71 -11.06 -1.79
C ALA A 206 3.87 -11.40 -3.03
N ALA A 207 4.19 -10.84 -4.20
CA ALA A 207 3.50 -11.15 -5.45
C ALA A 207 3.64 -12.63 -5.81
N ARG A 208 4.82 -13.21 -5.62
CA ARG A 208 5.06 -14.63 -5.88
C ARG A 208 4.38 -15.54 -4.85
N LEU A 209 4.25 -15.08 -3.60
CA LEU A 209 3.60 -15.82 -2.51
C LEU A 209 2.08 -15.89 -2.70
N LEU A 210 1.48 -14.84 -3.26
CA LEU A 210 0.03 -14.67 -3.41
C LEU A 210 -0.50 -15.10 -4.79
N SER A 211 0.38 -15.48 -5.72
CA SER A 211 0.07 -15.93 -7.10
C SER A 211 -0.02 -17.44 -7.25
#